data_AF-A0A1V4ZYR2-F1
#
_entry.id   AF-A0A1V4ZYR2-F1
#
_cell.length_a   1.000
_cell.length_b   1.000
_cell.length_c   1.000
_cell.angle_alpha   90.00
_cell.angle_beta   90.00
_cell.angle_gamma   90.00
#
_symmetry.space_group_name_H-M   'P 1'
#
loop_
_entity.id
_entity.type
_entity.pdbx_description
1 polymer ?
#
loop_
_entity_poly.entity_id
_entity_poly.type
_entity_poly.pdbx_seq_one_letter_code
_entity_poly.pdbx_strand_id
1 'polypeptide(L)'
;MAKGNFWLGAAIGFIIMVILGNILPVVGPIIGGFVAGLIAKGGFWNGAKAGFVAGIFGALVAIIIGLVIGTLALGLFGFLAALGIGVVLIVFALYYAILGCVGGAAGGLIGK
;
A
#
# COMPACT_ATOMS: atom_id res chain seq x y z
N MET A 1 -0.82 28.94 -1.72
CA MET A 1 -1.40 27.64 -1.29
C MET A 1 -0.93 26.57 -2.26
N ALA A 2 -0.02 25.68 -1.85
CA ALA A 2 0.49 24.63 -2.71
C ALA A 2 -0.62 23.58 -2.93
N LYS A 3 -1.12 23.43 -4.17
CA LYS A 3 -1.99 22.32 -4.56
C LYS A 3 -1.21 21.02 -4.33
N GLY A 4 -1.53 20.29 -3.27
CA GLY A 4 -1.01 18.93 -3.10
C GLY A 4 -1.47 18.08 -4.28
N ASN A 5 -0.55 17.31 -4.87
CA ASN A 5 -0.86 16.47 -6.01
C ASN A 5 -1.21 15.07 -5.48
N PHE A 6 -2.52 14.77 -5.41
CA PHE A 6 -3.06 13.51 -4.93
C PHE A 6 -2.37 12.29 -5.54
N TRP A 7 -2.14 12.32 -6.85
CA TRP A 7 -1.50 11.23 -7.59
C TRP A 7 -0.02 11.07 -7.24
N LEU A 8 0.68 12.18 -7.00
CA LEU A 8 2.08 12.16 -6.55
C LEU A 8 2.18 11.59 -5.13
N GLY A 9 1.25 11.95 -4.26
CA GLY A 9 1.17 11.39 -2.91
C GLY A 9 0.89 9.89 -2.92
N ALA A 10 -0.07 9.45 -3.72
CA ALA A 10 -0.36 8.02 -3.89
C ALA A 10 0.85 7.26 -4.46
N ALA A 11 1.56 7.81 -5.45
CA ALA A 11 2.75 7.19 -6.03
C ALA A 11 3.91 7.10 -5.04
N ILE A 12 4.21 8.16 -4.29
CA ILE A 12 5.30 8.18 -3.31
C ILE A 12 4.97 7.29 -2.12
N GLY A 13 3.74 7.35 -1.61
CA GLY A 13 3.29 6.46 -0.54
C GLY A 13 3.34 5.00 -0.95
N PHE A 14 2.97 4.68 -2.18
CA PHE A 14 3.14 3.35 -2.77
C PHE A 14 4.61 2.91 -2.78
N ILE A 15 5.54 3.75 -3.24
CA ILE A 15 6.97 3.42 -3.27
C ILE A 15 7.47 3.09 -1.86
N ILE A 16 7.07 3.89 -0.87
CA ILE A 16 7.45 3.68 0.54
C ILE A 16 6.84 2.39 1.08
N MET A 17 5.59 2.08 0.73
CA MET A 17 4.97 0.81 1.10
C MET A 17 5.69 -0.40 0.50
N VAL A 18 6.19 -0.32 -0.72
CA VAL A 18 6.92 -1.43 -1.35
C VAL A 18 8.29 -1.65 -0.70
N ILE A 19 9.00 -0.56 -0.39
CA ILE A 19 10.32 -0.62 0.24
C ILE A 19 10.20 -1.07 1.70
N LEU A 20 9.34 -0.43 2.50
CA LEU A 20 9.18 -0.76 3.92
C LEU A 20 8.31 -1.99 4.15
N GLY A 21 7.33 -2.27 3.29
CA GLY A 21 6.43 -3.44 3.43
C GLY A 21 7.17 -4.78 3.29
N ASN A 22 8.32 -4.80 2.60
CA ASN A 22 9.21 -5.96 2.57
C ASN A 22 9.89 -6.24 3.93
N ILE A 23 10.11 -5.20 4.74
CA ILE A 23 10.84 -5.30 6.02
C ILE A 23 9.87 -5.36 7.20
N LEU A 24 8.76 -4.61 7.15
CA LEU A 24 7.77 -4.46 8.20
C LEU A 24 6.35 -4.48 7.60
N PRO A 25 5.68 -5.65 7.55
CA PRO A 25 4.37 -5.82 6.92
C PRO A 25 3.23 -5.07 7.62
N VAL A 26 3.43 -4.55 8.83
CA VAL A 26 2.40 -3.74 9.53
C VAL A 26 2.75 -2.25 9.54
N VAL A 27 4.04 -1.91 9.71
CA VAL A 27 4.48 -0.52 9.89
C VAL A 27 4.71 0.18 8.56
N GLY A 28 5.26 -0.50 7.54
CA GLY A 28 5.46 0.06 6.21
C GLY A 28 4.20 0.61 5.53
N PRO A 29 3.06 -0.10 5.59
CA PRO A 29 1.77 0.38 5.07
C PRO A 29 1.26 1.64 5.76
N ILE A 30 1.39 1.70 7.08
CA ILE A 30 0.95 2.85 7.86
C ILE A 30 1.80 4.08 7.50
N ILE A 31 3.12 3.92 7.42
CA ILE A 31 4.05 5.00 7.06
C ILE A 31 3.85 5.44 5.61
N GLY A 32 3.73 4.48 4.67
CA GLY A 32 3.49 4.79 3.27
C GLY A 32 2.14 5.49 3.04
N GLY A 33 1.10 5.06 3.77
CA GLY A 33 -0.20 5.73 3.80
C GLY A 33 -0.08 7.14 4.34
N PHE A 34 0.65 7.32 5.45
CA PHE A 34 0.90 8.62 6.08
C PHE A 34 1.59 9.61 5.16
N VAL A 35 2.64 9.16 4.47
CA VAL A 35 3.34 10.02 3.50
C VAL A 35 2.44 10.33 2.29
N ALA A 36 1.62 9.39 1.82
CA ALA A 36 0.62 9.67 0.79
C ALA A 36 -0.37 10.77 1.23
N GLY A 37 -0.83 10.70 2.48
CA GLY A 37 -1.73 11.70 3.06
C GLY A 37 -1.10 13.08 3.20
N LEU A 38 0.16 13.14 3.66
CA LEU A 38 0.91 14.40 3.81
C LEU A 38 1.12 15.12 2.46
N ILE A 39 1.40 14.35 1.40
CA ILE A 39 1.71 14.90 0.06
C ILE A 39 0.43 15.24 -0.70
N ALA A 40 -0.63 14.44 -0.54
CA ALA A 40 -1.91 14.68 -1.20
C ALA A 40 -2.53 16.03 -0.76
N LYS A 41 -2.38 16.38 0.52
CA LYS A 41 -2.97 17.58 1.16
C LYS A 41 -4.49 17.68 0.96
N GLY A 42 -5.15 18.57 1.70
CA GLY A 42 -6.61 18.75 1.61
C GLY A 42 -7.42 18.02 2.69
N GLY A 43 -6.81 17.72 3.84
CA GLY A 43 -7.51 17.27 5.04
C GLY A 43 -7.71 15.76 5.14
N PHE A 44 -8.38 15.35 6.23
CA PHE A 44 -8.61 13.96 6.64
C PHE A 44 -9.13 13.07 5.50
N TRP A 45 -10.17 13.52 4.80
CA TRP A 45 -10.85 12.71 3.78
C TRP A 45 -10.03 12.54 2.49
N ASN A 46 -9.23 13.54 2.14
CA ASN A 46 -8.39 13.48 0.95
C ASN A 46 -7.13 12.65 1.20
N GLY A 47 -6.56 12.73 2.40
CA GLY A 47 -5.44 11.89 2.82
C GLY A 47 -5.82 10.42 3.00
N ALA A 48 -6.99 10.13 3.57
CA ALA A 48 -7.52 8.78 3.70
C ALA A 48 -7.66 8.10 2.33
N LYS A 49 -8.24 8.80 1.35
CA LYS A 49 -8.37 8.31 -0.03
C LYS A 49 -7.01 8.08 -0.68
N ALA A 50 -6.05 8.99 -0.50
CA ALA A 50 -4.70 8.85 -1.05
C ALA A 50 -3.97 7.63 -0.45
N GLY A 51 -4.09 7.44 0.87
CA GLY A 51 -3.52 6.29 1.58
C GLY A 51 -4.18 4.96 1.24
N PHE A 52 -5.49 4.95 1.02
CA PHE A 52 -6.22 3.75 0.56
C PHE A 52 -5.82 3.35 -0.86
N VAL A 53 -5.73 4.32 -1.77
CA VAL A 53 -5.27 4.08 -3.15
C VAL A 53 -3.82 3.59 -3.14
N ALA A 54 -2.92 4.24 -2.39
CA ALA A 54 -1.54 3.79 -2.22
C ALA A 54 -1.47 2.36 -1.64
N GLY A 55 -2.34 2.04 -0.67
CA GLY A 55 -2.45 0.72 -0.05
C GLY A 55 -2.90 -0.38 -1.00
N ILE A 56 -3.92 -0.11 -1.84
CA ILE A 56 -4.35 -1.06 -2.87
C ILE A 56 -3.24 -1.29 -3.88
N PHE A 57 -2.61 -0.23 -4.40
CA PHE A 57 -1.49 -0.37 -5.34
C PHE A 57 -0.32 -1.13 -4.70
N GLY A 58 -0.01 -0.85 -3.44
CA GLY A 58 1.05 -1.51 -2.66
C GLY A 58 0.80 -3.00 -2.53
N ALA A 59 -0.42 -3.37 -2.16
CA ALA A 59 -0.83 -4.76 -2.05
C ALA A 59 -0.80 -5.48 -3.40
N LEU A 60 -1.33 -4.87 -4.46
CA LEU A 60 -1.38 -5.47 -5.79
C LEU A 60 0.03 -5.82 -6.30
N VAL A 61 0.99 -4.93 -6.08
CA VAL A 61 2.39 -5.18 -6.46
C VAL A 61 3.05 -6.20 -5.54
N ALA A 62 2.79 -6.18 -4.23
CA ALA A 62 3.28 -7.22 -3.32
C ALA A 62 2.76 -8.61 -3.71
N ILE A 63 1.50 -8.72 -4.15
CA ILE A 63 0.91 -9.95 -4.68
C ILE A 63 1.65 -10.43 -5.92
N ILE A 64 1.89 -9.55 -6.89
CA ILE A 64 2.59 -9.88 -8.13
C ILE A 64 4.03 -10.34 -7.82
N ILE A 65 4.74 -9.63 -6.95
CA ILE A 65 6.11 -10.00 -6.55
C ILE A 65 6.11 -11.36 -5.84
N GLY A 66 5.18 -11.58 -4.90
CA GLY A 66 5.02 -12.87 -4.22
C GLY A 66 4.70 -14.01 -5.17
N LEU A 67 3.85 -13.78 -6.17
CA LEU A 67 3.55 -14.73 -7.24
C LEU A 67 4.80 -15.05 -8.07
N VAL A 68 5.52 -14.03 -8.53
CA VAL A 68 6.71 -14.20 -9.38
C VAL A 68 7.82 -14.94 -8.62
N ILE A 69 8.13 -14.51 -7.40
CA ILE A 69 9.15 -15.15 -6.55
C ILE A 69 8.73 -16.56 -6.16
N GLY A 70 7.47 -16.76 -5.72
CA GLY A 70 6.96 -18.07 -5.33
C GLY A 70 6.97 -19.06 -6.50
N THR A 71 6.65 -18.59 -7.70
CA THR A 71 6.68 -19.41 -8.93
C THR A 71 8.11 -19.68 -9.40
N LEU A 72 9.02 -18.71 -9.29
CA LEU A 72 10.44 -18.91 -9.62
C LEU A 72 11.15 -19.85 -8.64
N ALA A 73 10.82 -19.79 -7.35
CA ALA A 73 11.45 -20.59 -6.32
C ALA A 73 10.94 -22.04 -6.27
N LEU A 74 9.64 -22.27 -6.54
CA LEU A 74 8.98 -23.57 -6.36
C LEU A 74 8.32 -24.13 -7.64
N GLY A 75 8.47 -23.46 -8.79
CA GLY A 75 7.94 -23.91 -10.09
C GLY A 75 6.41 -24.04 -10.12
N LEU A 76 5.89 -25.10 -10.73
CA LEU A 76 4.45 -25.36 -10.88
C LEU A 76 3.74 -25.53 -9.52
N PHE A 77 4.43 -26.09 -8.52
CA PHE A 77 3.93 -26.16 -7.14
C PHE A 77 3.85 -24.78 -6.50
N GLY A 78 4.81 -23.90 -6.79
CA GLY A 78 4.78 -22.49 -6.39
C GLY A 78 3.59 -21.73 -6.99
N PHE A 79 3.26 -22.00 -8.25
CA PHE A 79 2.10 -21.40 -8.91
C PHE A 79 0.76 -21.89 -8.32
N LEU A 80 0.60 -23.20 -8.08
CA LEU A 80 -0.61 -23.77 -7.47
C LEU A 80 -0.77 -23.34 -6.00
N ALA A 81 0.33 -23.28 -5.24
CA ALA A 81 0.34 -22.76 -3.88
C ALA A 81 0.00 -21.26 -3.87
N ALA A 82 0.57 -20.47 -4.79
CA ALA A 82 0.28 -19.04 -4.92
C ALA A 82 -1.19 -18.77 -5.33
N LEU A 83 -1.80 -19.65 -6.14
CA LEU A 83 -3.24 -19.60 -6.44
C LEU A 83 -4.11 -19.84 -5.20
N GLY A 84 -3.78 -20.85 -4.39
CA GLY A 84 -4.49 -21.12 -3.13
C GLY A 84 -4.27 -20.03 -2.08
N ILE A 85 -3.05 -19.49 -2.01
CA ILE A 85 -2.68 -18.35 -1.16
C ILE A 85 -3.25 -17.04 -1.71
N GLY A 86 -3.69 -16.98 -2.97
CA GLY A 86 -4.30 -15.81 -3.60
C GLY A 86 -5.48 -15.23 -2.82
N VAL A 87 -6.29 -16.09 -2.19
CA VAL A 87 -7.39 -15.66 -1.30
C VAL A 87 -6.85 -14.99 -0.03
N VAL A 88 -5.80 -15.56 0.56
CA VAL A 88 -5.11 -15.00 1.74
C VAL A 88 -4.46 -13.66 1.38
N LEU A 89 -3.88 -13.56 0.18
CA LEU A 89 -3.29 -12.34 -0.35
C LEU A 89 -4.30 -11.22 -0.60
N ILE A 90 -5.53 -11.53 -1.01
CA ILE A 90 -6.62 -10.55 -1.10
C ILE A 90 -7.02 -10.04 0.30
N VAL A 91 -7.05 -10.91 1.30
CA VAL A 91 -7.30 -10.51 2.70
C VAL A 91 -6.16 -9.60 3.21
N PHE A 92 -4.91 -9.95 2.90
CA PHE A 92 -3.77 -9.07 3.18
C PHE A 92 -3.88 -7.75 2.43
N ALA A 93 -4.33 -7.73 1.18
CA ALA A 93 -4.51 -6.49 0.42
C ALA A 93 -5.52 -5.54 1.07
N LEU A 94 -6.63 -6.09 1.56
CA LEU A 94 -7.60 -5.35 2.36
C LEU A 94 -6.99 -4.84 3.67
N TYR A 95 -6.20 -5.65 4.36
CA TYR A 95 -5.48 -5.24 5.57
C TYR A 95 -4.51 -4.08 5.29
N TYR A 96 -3.70 -4.19 4.24
CA TYR A 96 -2.78 -3.15 3.77
C TYR A 96 -3.50 -1.86 3.36
N ALA A 97 -4.64 -1.97 2.69
CA ALA A 97 -5.45 -0.82 2.29
C ALA A 97 -6.09 -0.10 3.48
N ILE A 98 -6.59 -0.85 4.48
CA ILE A 98 -7.15 -0.27 5.71
C ILE A 98 -6.06 0.44 6.52
N LEU A 99 -4.90 -0.21 6.70
CA LEU A 99 -3.76 0.40 7.39
C LEU A 99 -3.24 1.65 6.67
N GLY A 100 -3.14 1.59 5.34
CA GLY A 100 -2.78 2.73 4.49
C GLY A 100 -3.80 3.86 4.60
N CYS A 101 -5.09 3.54 4.73
CA CYS A 101 -6.16 4.52 4.95
C CYS A 101 -5.99 5.25 6.29
N VAL A 102 -5.71 4.53 7.38
CA VAL A 102 -5.47 5.12 8.70
C VAL A 102 -4.24 6.02 8.69
N GLY A 103 -3.13 5.53 8.13
CA GLY A 103 -1.92 6.32 7.95
C GLY A 103 -2.20 7.58 7.13
N GLY A 104 -2.85 7.43 5.97
CA GLY A 104 -3.17 8.55 5.08
C GLY A 104 -4.14 9.56 5.68
N ALA A 105 -5.09 9.11 6.49
CA ALA A 105 -6.00 10.00 7.19
C ALA A 105 -5.25 10.88 8.20
N ALA A 106 -4.32 10.30 8.97
CA ALA A 106 -3.44 11.03 9.89
C ALA A 106 -2.50 11.99 9.14
N GLY A 107 -1.89 11.53 8.05
CA GLY A 107 -1.02 12.36 7.22
C GLY A 107 -1.75 13.52 6.55
N GLY A 108 -2.99 13.29 6.10
CA GLY A 108 -3.83 14.33 5.49
C GLY A 108 -4.37 15.36 6.49
N LEU A 109 -4.53 15.00 7.76
CA LEU A 109 -4.85 15.94 8.83
C LEU A 109 -3.66 16.85 9.16
N ILE A 110 -2.46 16.28 9.20
CA ILE A 110 -1.23 17.01 9.53
C ILE A 110 -0.75 17.86 8.34
N GLY A 111 -0.96 17.38 7.12
CA GLY A 111 -0.61 18.10 5.88
C GLY A 111 -1.64 19.14 5.42
N LYS A 112 -2.65 19.45 6.25
CA LYS A 112 -3.74 20.39 5.95
C LYS A 112 -3.22 21.82 5.79
#